data_AF-A0AAN7S443-F1
#
_entry.id   AF-A0AAN7S443-F1
#
_cell.length_a   1.000
_cell.length_b   1.000
_cell.length_c   1.000
_cell.angle_alpha   90.00
_cell.angle_beta   90.00
_cell.angle_gamma   90.00
#
_symmetry.space_group_name_H-M   'P 1'
#
loop_
_entity.id
_entity.type
_entity.pdbx_description
1 polymer ?
#
loop_
_entity_poly.entity_id
_entity_poly.type
_entity_poly.pdbx_seq_one_letter_code
_entity_poly.pdbx_strand_id
1 'polypeptide(L)'
;MYSKIAVHEKLLLFNSAELEIESVKLAKQKQKAEAKRKATPVVGDMQPLMEALPELSDLTTGGRGRKPPKSHLKAKAEPADFCLMKQAQKRRLLEEEVARFHEVITNPRYRANPLMAISEHLSKRLRQEEEGKPL
;
A
#
# COMPACT_ATOMS: atom_id res chain seq x y z
N MET A 1 51.08 31.21 -13.36
CA MET A 1 49.98 31.10 -12.37
C MET A 1 48.64 31.54 -12.94
N TYR A 2 48.57 32.65 -13.69
CA TYR A 2 47.32 33.22 -14.26
C TYR A 2 46.53 32.32 -15.23
N SER A 3 47.19 31.45 -16.01
CA SER A 3 46.52 30.58 -16.98
C SER A 3 45.64 29.49 -16.34
N LYS A 4 46.07 28.91 -15.21
CA LYS A 4 45.28 27.85 -14.51
C LYS A 4 44.02 28.41 -13.85
N ILE A 5 44.08 29.64 -13.34
CA ILE A 5 42.94 30.32 -12.71
C ILE A 5 41.86 30.64 -13.77
N ALA A 6 42.26 31.17 -14.92
CA ALA A 6 41.34 31.48 -16.03
C ALA A 6 40.64 30.24 -16.60
N VAL A 7 41.32 29.08 -16.65
CA VAL A 7 40.72 27.82 -17.12
C VAL A 7 39.71 27.28 -16.11
N HIS A 8 39.99 27.38 -14.80
CA HIS A 8 39.08 26.95 -13.75
C HIS A 8 37.80 27.79 -13.71
N GLU A 9 37.92 29.12 -13.82
CA GLU A 9 36.76 30.02 -13.91
C GLU A 9 35.88 29.73 -15.13
N LYS A 10 36.50 29.51 -16.30
CA LYS A 10 35.75 29.10 -17.51
C LYS A 10 35.02 27.77 -17.35
N LEU A 11 35.63 26.78 -16.69
CA LEU A 11 35.01 25.47 -16.47
C LEU A 11 33.81 25.57 -15.52
N LEU A 12 33.92 26.39 -14.46
CA LEU A 12 32.82 26.65 -13.53
C LEU A 12 31.64 27.34 -14.24
N LEU A 13 31.92 28.36 -15.06
CA LEU A 13 30.91 29.04 -15.86
C LEU A 13 30.19 28.08 -16.82
N PHE A 14 30.94 27.21 -17.51
CA PHE A 14 30.37 26.22 -18.43
C PHE A 14 29.44 25.23 -17.72
N ASN A 15 29.90 24.63 -16.62
CA ASN A 15 29.09 23.70 -15.84
C ASN A 15 27.83 24.38 -15.25
N SER A 16 27.96 25.62 -14.78
CA SER A 16 26.80 26.36 -14.26
C SER A 16 25.74 26.64 -15.33
N ALA A 17 26.16 26.99 -16.54
CA ALA A 17 25.26 27.24 -17.67
C ALA A 17 24.60 25.94 -18.17
N GLU A 18 25.31 24.82 -18.17
CA GLU A 18 24.76 23.52 -18.53
C GLU A 18 23.66 23.09 -17.56
N LEU A 19 23.91 23.23 -16.25
CA LEU A 19 22.90 22.97 -15.20
C LEU A 19 21.68 23.88 -15.34
N GLU A 20 21.87 25.16 -15.68
CA GLU A 20 20.77 26.09 -15.88
C GLU A 20 19.90 25.70 -17.09
N ILE A 21 20.52 25.29 -18.20
CA ILE A 21 19.81 24.80 -19.40
C ILE A 21 19.06 23.50 -19.11
N GLU A 22 19.66 22.57 -18.36
CA GLU A 22 19.00 21.32 -17.94
C GLU A 22 17.79 21.60 -17.05
N SER A 23 17.90 22.54 -16.11
CA SER A 23 16.79 22.94 -15.23
C SER A 23 15.60 23.50 -16.03
N VAL A 24 15.86 24.33 -17.04
CA VAL A 24 14.83 24.90 -17.92
C VAL A 24 14.19 23.83 -18.80
N LYS A 25 14.96 22.85 -19.28
CA LYS A 25 14.44 21.70 -20.04
C LYS A 25 13.51 20.86 -19.18
N LEU A 26 13.89 20.58 -17.93
CA LEU A 26 13.08 19.81 -16.99
C LEU A 26 11.78 20.55 -16.64
N ALA A 27 11.85 21.86 -16.41
CA ALA A 27 10.67 22.69 -16.14
C ALA A 27 9.69 22.71 -17.33
N LYS A 28 10.19 22.85 -18.56
CA LYS A 28 9.36 22.79 -19.78
C LYS A 28 8.73 21.42 -20.00
N GLN A 29 9.44 20.33 -19.65
CA GLN A 29 8.89 18.98 -19.74
C GLN A 29 7.74 18.78 -18.74
N LYS A 30 7.89 19.26 -17.49
CA LYS A 30 6.83 19.24 -16.48
C LYS A 30 5.59 20.01 -16.95
N GLN A 31 5.77 21.22 -17.50
CA GLN A 31 4.66 22.03 -18.00
C GLN A 31 3.94 21.37 -19.19
N LYS A 32 4.67 20.75 -20.12
CA LYS A 32 4.09 20.01 -21.25
C LYS A 32 3.31 18.77 -20.80
N ALA A 33 3.80 18.07 -19.77
CA ALA A 33 3.09 16.93 -19.19
C ALA A 33 1.79 17.37 -18.51
N GLU A 34 1.83 18.46 -17.74
CA GLU A 34 0.67 19.03 -17.07
C GLU A 34 -0.41 19.54 -18.05
N ALA A 35 -0.01 20.21 -19.13
CA ALA A 35 -0.94 20.69 -20.16
C ALA A 35 -1.65 19.53 -20.90
N LYS A 36 -0.94 18.42 -21.18
CA LYS A 36 -1.54 17.22 -21.76
C LYS A 36 -2.54 16.54 -20.82
N ARG A 37 -2.27 16.56 -19.52
CA ARG A 37 -3.17 16.05 -18.47
C ARG A 37 -4.42 16.89 -18.33
N LYS A 38 -4.31 18.22 -18.47
CA LYS A 38 -5.47 19.13 -18.45
C LYS A 38 -6.37 18.97 -19.69
N ALA A 39 -5.80 18.58 -20.83
CA ALA A 39 -6.54 18.44 -22.10
C ALA A 39 -7.23 17.07 -22.30
N THR A 40 -6.83 16.05 -21.53
CA THR A 40 -7.42 14.71 -21.61
C THR A 40 -7.92 14.35 -20.22
N PRO A 41 -9.24 14.16 -19.98
CA PRO A 41 -9.72 13.70 -18.69
C PRO A 41 -9.29 12.24 -18.50
N VAL A 42 -8.04 12.04 -18.08
CA VAL A 42 -7.48 10.73 -17.79
C VAL A 42 -7.96 10.35 -16.39
N VAL A 43 -9.06 9.63 -16.34
CA VAL A 43 -9.46 8.88 -15.16
C VAL A 43 -8.34 7.87 -14.90
N GLY A 44 -7.51 8.13 -13.88
CA GLY A 44 -6.43 7.22 -13.45
C GLY A 44 -5.00 7.76 -13.50
N ASP A 45 -4.76 9.06 -13.75
CA ASP A 45 -3.44 9.63 -13.48
C ASP A 45 -3.19 9.65 -11.96
N MET A 46 -2.27 8.79 -11.50
CA MET A 46 -1.92 8.66 -10.07
C MET A 46 -0.86 9.69 -9.64
N GLN A 47 -0.25 10.43 -10.57
CA GLN A 47 0.80 11.37 -10.25
C GLN A 47 0.33 12.53 -9.34
N PRO A 48 -0.88 13.11 -9.49
CA PRO A 48 -1.37 14.15 -8.58
C PRO A 48 -1.47 13.66 -7.12
N LEU A 49 -1.79 12.39 -6.90
CA LEU A 49 -1.85 11.82 -5.56
C LEU A 49 -0.45 11.65 -4.97
N MET A 50 0.52 11.23 -5.78
CA MET A 50 1.91 11.09 -5.33
C MET A 50 2.57 12.44 -5.03
N GLU A 51 2.27 13.46 -5.84
CA GLU A 51 2.77 14.82 -5.67
C GLU A 51 2.12 15.55 -4.48
N ALA A 52 0.90 15.18 -4.12
CA ALA A 52 0.21 15.70 -2.94
C ALA A 52 0.70 15.09 -1.61
N LEU A 53 1.62 14.12 -1.64
CA LEU A 53 2.18 13.54 -0.41
C LEU A 53 3.40 14.35 0.07
N PRO A 54 3.55 14.57 1.39
CA PRO A 54 4.75 15.18 1.96
C PRO A 54 6.00 14.34 1.65
N GLU A 55 7.15 15.00 1.48
CA GLU A 55 8.41 14.28 1.33
C GLU A 55 8.81 13.63 2.67
N LEU A 56 9.54 12.52 2.64
CA LEU A 56 9.95 11.82 3.87
C LEU A 56 10.79 12.70 4.80
N SER A 57 11.51 13.68 4.26
CA SER A 57 12.21 14.75 4.97
C SER A 57 11.28 15.57 5.85
N ASP A 58 10.10 15.94 5.35
CA ASP A 58 9.09 16.72 6.06
C ASP A 58 8.53 15.96 7.27
N LEU A 59 8.48 14.63 7.16
CA LEU A 59 8.01 13.76 8.24
C LEU A 59 9.04 13.56 9.35
N THR A 60 10.35 13.67 9.05
CA THR A 60 11.40 13.50 10.07
C THR A 60 11.54 14.69 11.03
N THR A 61 11.13 15.89 10.63
CA THR A 61 11.24 17.09 11.47
C THR A 61 10.10 17.21 12.50
N GLY A 62 8.97 16.54 12.29
CA GLY A 62 7.80 16.53 13.20
C GLY A 62 7.80 15.45 14.28
N GLY A 63 8.72 14.48 14.24
CA GLY A 63 8.67 13.28 15.08
C GLY A 63 9.86 13.15 16.03
N ARG A 64 10.01 14.05 17.01
CA ARG A 64 10.97 13.81 18.10
C ARG A 64 10.49 12.63 18.96
N GLY A 65 11.13 11.49 18.75
CA GLY A 65 11.33 10.48 19.79
C GLY A 65 10.24 9.44 19.92
N ARG A 66 10.28 8.41 19.06
CA ARG A 66 9.92 7.05 19.48
C ARG A 66 10.82 6.04 18.76
N LYS A 67 11.74 5.45 19.52
CA LYS A 67 12.48 4.26 19.10
C LYS A 67 11.46 3.16 18.77
N PRO A 68 11.60 2.42 17.66
CA PRO A 68 10.77 1.24 17.45
C PRO A 68 11.10 0.21 18.55
N PRO A 69 10.12 -0.32 19.29
CA PRO A 69 10.38 -1.44 20.17
C PRO A 69 10.79 -2.63 19.29
N LYS A 70 11.89 -3.30 19.65
CA LYS A 70 12.30 -4.57 19.07
C LYS A 70 11.15 -5.55 19.24
N SER A 71 10.34 -5.73 18.21
CA SER A 71 9.30 -6.76 18.20
C SER A 71 10.02 -8.10 18.18
N HIS A 72 9.96 -8.81 19.29
CA HIS A 72 10.25 -10.23 19.32
C HIS A 72 9.48 -10.88 18.16
N LEU A 73 10.23 -11.58 17.30
CA LEU A 73 9.71 -12.46 16.25
C LEU A 73 8.87 -13.56 16.91
N LYS A 74 7.63 -13.24 17.26
CA LYS A 74 6.60 -14.26 17.44
C LYS A 74 6.46 -14.92 16.09
N ALA A 75 6.50 -16.26 16.09
CA ALA A 75 6.29 -17.10 14.92
C ALA A 75 5.21 -16.48 14.05
N LYS A 76 5.53 -16.24 12.77
CA LYS A 76 4.62 -15.65 11.80
C LYS A 76 3.27 -16.38 11.95
N ALA A 77 2.26 -15.68 12.45
CA ALA A 77 0.89 -16.11 12.27
C ALA A 77 0.75 -16.42 10.78
N GLU A 78 0.05 -17.51 10.46
CA GLU A 78 -0.20 -17.89 9.09
C GLU A 78 -0.64 -16.64 8.30
N PRO A 79 -0.08 -16.37 7.10
CA PRO A 79 -0.42 -15.17 6.36
C PRO A 79 -1.94 -15.12 6.17
N ALA A 80 -2.64 -14.26 6.93
CA ALA A 80 -4.09 -14.19 6.89
C ALA A 80 -4.60 -13.79 5.49
N ASP A 81 -3.73 -13.12 4.71
CA ASP A 81 -4.00 -12.71 3.35
C ASP A 81 -3.69 -13.83 2.34
N PHE A 82 -4.75 -14.31 1.69
CA PHE A 82 -4.65 -15.33 0.64
C PHE A 82 -3.62 -14.99 -0.44
N CYS A 83 -3.53 -13.72 -0.86
CA CYS A 83 -2.58 -13.28 -1.89
C CYS A 83 -1.11 -13.48 -1.51
N LEU A 84 -0.78 -13.47 -0.22
CA LEU A 84 0.58 -13.61 0.31
C LEU A 84 0.98 -15.07 0.58
N MET A 85 0.03 -16.01 0.52
CA MET A 85 0.27 -17.43 0.79
C MET A 85 1.00 -18.14 -0.36
N LYS A 86 1.86 -19.11 -0.01
CA LYS A 86 2.46 -20.04 -0.99
C LYS A 86 1.38 -20.96 -1.56
N GLN A 87 1.60 -21.49 -2.77
CA GLN A 87 0.61 -22.35 -3.45
C GLN A 87 0.20 -23.59 -2.63
N ALA A 88 1.14 -24.20 -1.90
CA ALA A 88 0.81 -25.34 -1.04
C ALA A 88 -0.09 -24.96 0.15
N GLN A 89 0.11 -23.76 0.72
CA GLN A 89 -0.73 -23.23 1.81
C GLN A 89 -2.14 -22.91 1.30
N LYS A 90 -2.24 -22.28 0.12
CA LYS A 90 -3.53 -22.00 -0.53
C LYS A 90 -4.36 -23.27 -0.75
N ARG A 91 -3.73 -24.33 -1.27
CA ARG A 91 -4.41 -25.62 -1.47
C ARG A 91 -4.92 -26.20 -0.15
N ARG A 92 -4.07 -26.23 0.87
CA ARG A 92 -4.45 -26.73 2.19
C ARG A 92 -5.62 -25.94 2.80
N LEU A 93 -5.56 -24.61 2.76
CA LEU A 93 -6.66 -23.76 3.23
C LEU A 93 -7.98 -24.09 2.51
N LEU A 94 -7.92 -24.25 1.18
CA LEU A 94 -9.09 -24.58 0.38
C LEU A 94 -9.63 -25.97 0.71
N GLU A 95 -8.76 -26.97 0.90
CA GLU A 95 -9.15 -28.34 1.31
C GLU A 95 -9.85 -28.32 2.67
N GLU A 96 -9.33 -27.54 3.62
CA GLU A 96 -9.95 -27.38 4.94
C GLU A 96 -11.30 -26.65 4.87
N GLU A 97 -11.43 -25.60 4.04
CA GLU A 97 -12.72 -24.93 3.80
C GLU A 97 -13.73 -25.87 3.13
N VAL A 98 -13.29 -26.61 2.11
CA VAL A 98 -14.14 -27.58 1.42
C VAL A 98 -14.65 -28.63 2.40
N ALA A 99 -13.80 -29.15 3.29
CA ALA A 99 -14.21 -30.09 4.34
C ALA A 99 -15.26 -29.46 5.28
N ARG A 100 -15.03 -28.23 5.77
CA ARG A 100 -16.01 -27.50 6.60
C ARG A 100 -17.36 -27.33 5.91
N PHE A 101 -17.36 -26.91 4.64
CA PHE A 101 -18.60 -26.75 3.88
C PHE A 101 -19.31 -28.08 3.66
N HIS A 102 -18.57 -29.17 3.42
CA HIS A 102 -19.16 -30.50 3.27
C HIS A 102 -19.93 -30.95 4.52
N GLU A 103 -19.44 -30.62 5.72
CA GLU A 103 -20.17 -30.89 6.96
C GLU A 103 -21.50 -30.12 7.01
N VAL A 104 -21.50 -28.85 6.63
CA VAL A 104 -22.71 -28.01 6.62
C VAL A 104 -23.74 -28.51 5.62
N ILE A 105 -23.34 -28.81 4.36
CA ILE A 105 -24.28 -29.27 3.33
C ILE A 105 -24.80 -30.69 3.59
N THR A 106 -24.09 -31.48 4.39
CA THR A 106 -24.53 -32.83 4.79
C THR A 106 -25.49 -32.78 5.98
N ASN A 107 -25.48 -31.67 6.74
CA ASN A 107 -26.36 -31.49 7.88
C ASN A 107 -27.85 -31.51 7.46
N PRO A 108 -28.67 -32.44 8.00
CA PRO A 108 -30.08 -32.53 7.65
C PRO A 108 -30.89 -31.26 7.94
N ARG A 109 -30.55 -30.52 9.00
CA ARG A 109 -31.22 -29.26 9.33
C ARG A 109 -30.96 -28.18 8.28
N TYR A 110 -29.72 -28.10 7.81
CA TYR A 110 -29.34 -27.18 6.74
C TYR A 110 -30.01 -27.58 5.42
N ARG A 111 -30.08 -28.88 5.10
CA ARG A 111 -30.80 -29.36 3.91
C ARG A 111 -32.29 -29.11 3.95
N ALA A 112 -32.93 -29.22 5.12
CA ALA A 112 -34.36 -28.99 5.26
C ALA A 112 -34.73 -27.52 5.11
N ASN A 113 -33.95 -26.61 5.71
CA ASN A 113 -34.15 -25.18 5.56
C ASN A 113 -32.83 -24.40 5.74
N PRO A 114 -32.11 -24.07 4.66
CA PRO A 114 -30.79 -23.45 4.75
C PRO A 114 -30.88 -22.01 5.27
N LEU A 115 -31.90 -21.25 4.87
CA LEU A 115 -32.08 -19.86 5.30
C LEU A 115 -32.28 -19.75 6.81
N MET A 116 -33.13 -20.62 7.38
CA MET A 116 -33.34 -20.64 8.83
C MET A 116 -32.07 -21.04 9.58
N ALA A 117 -31.36 -22.09 9.14
CA ALA A 117 -30.12 -22.53 9.77
C ALA A 117 -29.04 -21.42 9.76
N ILE A 118 -28.92 -20.68 8.66
CA ILE A 118 -28.01 -19.53 8.55
C ILE A 118 -28.46 -18.41 9.50
N SER A 119 -29.75 -18.05 9.50
CA SER A 119 -30.27 -16.98 10.35
C SER A 119 -30.07 -17.26 11.84
N GLU A 120 -30.25 -18.51 12.27
CA GLU A 120 -30.03 -18.94 13.65
C GLU A 120 -28.53 -18.84 14.02
N HIS A 121 -27.65 -19.31 13.13
CA HIS A 121 -26.20 -19.21 13.34
C HIS A 121 -25.73 -17.76 13.47
N LEU A 122 -26.18 -16.87 12.57
CA LEU A 122 -25.86 -15.45 12.62
C LEU A 122 -26.38 -14.79 13.90
N SER A 123 -27.62 -15.10 14.29
CA SER A 123 -28.22 -14.58 15.52
C SER A 123 -27.43 -15.00 16.76
N LYS A 124 -26.94 -16.24 16.82
CA LYS A 124 -26.08 -16.72 17.91
C LYS A 124 -24.73 -15.99 17.94
N ARG A 125 -24.10 -15.78 16.78
CA ARG A 125 -22.83 -15.06 16.68
C ARG A 125 -22.94 -13.61 17.14
N LEU A 126 -23.99 -12.91 16.72
CA LEU A 126 -24.22 -11.52 17.13
C LEU A 126 -24.36 -11.37 18.65
N ARG A 127 -25.09 -12.29 19.30
CA ARG A 127 -25.22 -12.29 20.77
C ARG A 127 -23.89 -12.53 21.49
N GLN A 128 -23.06 -13.45 20.97
CA GLN A 128 -21.73 -13.72 21.53
C GLN A 128 -20.79 -12.51 21.40
N GLU A 129 -20.90 -11.74 20.31
CA GLU A 129 -20.13 -10.51 20.13
C GLU A 129 -20.59 -9.38 21.07
N GLU A 130 -21.88 -9.33 21.42
CA GLU A 130 -22.42 -8.38 22.40
C GLU A 130 -21.99 -8.70 23.84
N GLU A 131 -21.99 -9.98 24.22
CA GLU A 131 -21.60 -10.43 25.57
C GLU A 131 -20.07 -10.37 25.83
N GLY A 132 -19.25 -10.31 24.77
CA GLY A 132 -17.79 -10.31 24.82
C GLY A 132 -17.11 -8.94 24.93
N LYS A 133 -17.85 -7.83 24.95
CA LYS A 133 -17.27 -6.49 25.15
C LYS A 133 -17.05 -6.21 26.65
N PRO A 134 -15.81 -6.02 27.12
CA PRO A 134 -15.61 -5.46 28.45
C PRO A 134 -16.09 -4.00 28.45
N LEU A 135 -16.82 -3.62 29.51
CA LEU A 135 -17.23 -2.25 29.81
C LEU A 135 -16.01 -1.34 30.01
#